data_AF-A0A1E7IPR9-F1
#
_entry.id   AF-A0A1E7IPR9-F1
#
_cell.length_a   1.000
_cell.length_b   1.000
_cell.length_c   1.000
_cell.angle_alpha   90.00
_cell.angle_beta   90.00
_cell.angle_gamma   90.00
#
_symmetry.space_group_name_H-M   'P 1'
#
loop_
_entity.id
_entity.type
_entity.pdbx_description
1 polymer ?
#
loop_
_entity_poly.entity_id
_entity_poly.type
_entity_poly.pdbx_seq_one_letter_code
_entity_poly.pdbx_strand_id
1 'polypeptide(L)'
;MTEEYIKRNPGDLVTSEDWNEVQEMIKKDIADQVGRVETDLNEFKEEPVDAEKFGDNTPEEWTKEFDDRYVQHAELEAGWGEYRRYFKQIDRQLVDGSFEPAIIKHNLHRYPVVNIYELAELEYETISGETATAAAVTDNDGNEVKFLVYYAGHRDPVAENLMTHGEDDVHWGDPLNLILEQFGMSPNPEQYFDDVLNDLWGHMFDPGLSQDHFKRESYGHSEYIQTEILDKDRTVEQLAGKHGIWDDLRMAIRPQMIPVSPPLNLDDNEFKFVQVVHLSQDILEIRVPSAMDLMILLRT
;
A
#
# COMPACT_ATOMS: atom_id res chain seq x y z
N MET A 1 -13.66 -3.89 -46.18
CA MET A 1 -13.18 -3.58 -47.55
C MET A 1 -14.37 -3.04 -48.32
N THR A 2 -14.30 -1.81 -48.81
CA THR A 2 -15.33 -1.23 -49.69
C THR A 2 -15.04 -1.62 -51.12
N GLU A 3 -15.79 -2.57 -51.68
CA GLU A 3 -15.76 -2.87 -53.12
C GLU A 3 -16.55 -1.80 -53.87
N GLU A 4 -16.00 -1.33 -54.99
CA GLU A 4 -16.66 -0.33 -55.84
C GLU A 4 -17.79 -0.99 -56.63
N TYR A 5 -19.01 -0.42 -56.59
CA TYR A 5 -20.16 -0.94 -57.33
C TYR A 5 -19.94 -0.93 -58.86
N ILE A 6 -19.21 0.06 -59.39
CA ILE A 6 -18.77 0.08 -60.79
C ILE A 6 -17.31 0.47 -60.83
N LYS A 7 -16.47 -0.39 -61.41
CA LYS A 7 -15.03 -0.12 -61.58
C LYS A 7 -14.81 0.79 -62.77
N ARG A 8 -14.15 1.94 -62.56
CA ARG A 8 -13.84 2.93 -63.61
C ARG A 8 -12.37 3.33 -63.61
N ASN A 9 -11.85 3.72 -64.77
CA ASN A 9 -10.51 4.25 -64.90
C ASN A 9 -10.53 5.80 -64.92
N PRO A 10 -9.45 6.47 -64.47
CA PRO A 10 -9.36 7.93 -64.56
C PRO A 10 -9.50 8.41 -66.00
N GLY A 11 -10.49 9.28 -66.25
CA GLY A 11 -10.79 9.84 -67.58
C GLY A 11 -12.05 9.29 -68.24
N ASP A 12 -12.68 8.25 -67.67
CA ASP A 12 -13.96 7.75 -68.15
C ASP A 12 -15.09 8.77 -67.87
N LEU A 13 -15.96 9.01 -68.85
CA LEU A 13 -17.15 9.84 -68.70
C LEU A 13 -18.18 9.11 -67.85
N VAL A 14 -18.58 9.72 -66.72
CA VAL A 14 -19.69 9.25 -65.90
C VAL A 14 -21.00 9.73 -66.52
N THR A 15 -21.84 8.79 -66.94
CA THR A 15 -23.12 9.04 -67.59
C THR A 15 -24.28 8.95 -66.61
N SER A 16 -25.46 9.44 -67.00
CA SER A 16 -26.69 9.30 -66.21
C SER A 16 -27.14 7.84 -66.06
N GLU A 17 -26.75 6.97 -66.98
CA GLU A 17 -27.04 5.53 -66.95
C GLU A 17 -26.23 4.84 -65.84
N ASP A 18 -24.97 5.25 -65.66
CA ASP A 18 -24.10 4.75 -64.58
C ASP A 18 -24.69 5.03 -63.19
N TRP A 19 -25.28 6.20 -63.01
CA TRP A 19 -25.94 6.56 -61.76
C TRP A 19 -27.19 5.72 -61.48
N ASN A 20 -27.95 5.36 -62.52
CA ASN A 20 -29.10 4.48 -62.36
C ASN A 20 -28.66 3.05 -62.00
N GLU A 21 -27.60 2.54 -62.62
CA GLU A 21 -27.04 1.22 -62.33
C GLU A 21 -26.52 1.14 -60.89
N VAL A 22 -25.77 2.15 -60.43
CA VAL A 22 -25.33 2.22 -59.02
C VAL A 22 -26.52 2.25 -58.07
N GLN A 23 -27.59 3.00 -58.38
CA GLN A 23 -28.78 3.04 -57.54
C GLN A 23 -29.50 1.69 -57.47
N GLU A 24 -29.56 0.94 -58.56
CA GLU A 24 -30.12 -0.42 -58.57
C GLU A 24 -29.27 -1.39 -57.76
N MET A 25 -27.95 -1.32 -57.89
CA MET A 25 -27.02 -2.15 -57.11
C MET A 25 -27.10 -1.86 -55.61
N ILE A 26 -27.18 -0.58 -55.21
CA ILE A 26 -27.37 -0.19 -53.81
C ILE A 26 -28.70 -0.72 -53.27
N LYS A 27 -29.80 -0.58 -54.03
CA LYS A 27 -31.10 -1.10 -53.59
C LYS A 27 -31.09 -2.60 -53.41
N LYS A 28 -30.41 -3.32 -54.30
CA LYS A 28 -30.26 -4.78 -54.20
C LYS A 28 -29.41 -5.17 -53.00
N ASP A 29 -28.29 -4.49 -52.76
CA ASP A 29 -27.41 -4.76 -51.62
C ASP A 29 -28.13 -4.48 -50.29
N ILE A 30 -28.90 -3.40 -50.19
CA ILE A 30 -29.76 -3.13 -49.03
C ILE A 30 -30.79 -4.25 -48.85
N ALA A 31 -31.45 -4.69 -49.91
CA ALA A 31 -32.43 -5.78 -49.82
C ALA A 31 -31.79 -7.11 -49.39
N ASP A 32 -30.59 -7.42 -49.90
CA ASP A 32 -29.82 -8.60 -49.51
C ASP A 32 -29.37 -8.51 -48.04
N GLN A 33 -28.95 -7.34 -47.57
CA GLN A 33 -28.59 -7.10 -46.16
C GLN A 33 -29.80 -7.23 -45.23
N VAL A 34 -30.95 -6.68 -45.62
CA VAL A 34 -32.21 -6.83 -44.88
C VAL A 34 -32.62 -8.30 -44.82
N GLY A 35 -32.53 -9.04 -45.93
CA GLY A 35 -32.83 -10.48 -45.97
C GLY A 35 -31.89 -11.31 -45.09
N ARG A 36 -30.60 -10.97 -45.01
CA ARG A 36 -29.65 -11.59 -44.07
C ARG A 36 -30.03 -11.31 -42.61
N VAL A 37 -30.31 -10.06 -42.28
CA VAL A 37 -30.73 -9.68 -40.90
C VAL A 37 -32.04 -10.36 -40.52
N GLU A 38 -33.02 -10.48 -41.43
CA GLU A 38 -34.25 -11.22 -41.17
C GLU A 38 -34.00 -12.72 -40.96
N THR A 39 -33.08 -13.30 -41.72
CA THR A 39 -32.66 -14.71 -41.56
C THR A 39 -31.99 -14.91 -40.20
N ASP A 40 -30.96 -14.12 -39.88
CA ASP A 40 -30.23 -14.19 -38.62
C ASP A 40 -31.15 -13.96 -37.41
N LEU A 41 -32.12 -13.03 -37.53
CA LEU A 41 -33.10 -12.77 -36.48
C LEU A 41 -34.10 -13.92 -36.31
N ASN A 42 -34.50 -14.57 -37.40
CA ASN A 42 -35.39 -15.72 -37.31
C ASN A 42 -34.65 -16.94 -36.75
N GLU A 43 -33.40 -17.17 -37.13
CA GLU A 43 -32.53 -18.20 -36.53
C GLU A 43 -32.36 -17.95 -35.02
N PHE A 44 -32.04 -16.71 -34.62
CA PHE A 44 -31.92 -16.34 -33.20
C PHE A 44 -33.24 -16.51 -32.41
N LYS A 45 -34.40 -16.31 -33.04
CA LYS A 45 -35.72 -16.55 -32.40
C LYS A 45 -36.07 -18.03 -32.26
N GLU A 46 -35.52 -18.86 -33.13
CA GLU A 46 -35.70 -20.32 -33.09
C GLU A 46 -34.72 -21.01 -32.13
N GLU A 47 -33.63 -20.33 -31.74
CA GLU A 47 -32.76 -20.81 -30.68
C GLU A 47 -33.55 -20.97 -29.37
N PRO A 48 -33.43 -22.13 -28.69
CA PRO A 48 -34.08 -22.34 -27.41
C PRO A 48 -33.50 -21.37 -26.39
N VAL A 49 -34.30 -20.37 -26.00
CA VAL A 49 -33.96 -19.48 -24.90
C VAL A 49 -33.97 -20.31 -23.63
N ASP A 50 -32.80 -20.54 -23.05
CA ASP A 50 -32.67 -21.14 -21.73
C ASP A 50 -33.20 -20.15 -20.69
N ALA A 51 -34.47 -20.30 -20.31
CA ALA A 51 -35.12 -19.38 -19.37
C ALA A 51 -34.47 -19.41 -17.98
N GLU A 52 -33.69 -20.46 -17.67
CA GLU A 52 -33.00 -20.64 -16.40
C GLU A 52 -31.61 -20.01 -16.40
N LYS A 53 -31.07 -19.62 -17.57
CA LYS A 53 -29.71 -19.09 -17.70
C LYS A 53 -29.63 -17.82 -18.53
N PHE A 54 -28.93 -16.82 -18.01
CA PHE A 54 -28.60 -15.61 -18.74
C PHE A 54 -27.10 -15.58 -19.03
N GLY A 55 -26.72 -15.72 -20.30
CA GLY A 55 -25.30 -15.75 -20.71
C GLY A 55 -24.54 -16.92 -20.10
N ASP A 56 -25.08 -18.14 -20.25
CA ASP A 56 -24.57 -19.41 -19.71
C ASP A 56 -24.60 -19.59 -18.18
N ASN A 57 -24.95 -18.54 -17.43
CA ASN A 57 -24.99 -18.55 -15.97
C ASN A 57 -26.42 -18.44 -15.43
N THR A 58 -26.72 -19.19 -14.38
CA THR A 58 -27.96 -19.10 -13.60
C THR A 58 -27.99 -17.81 -12.75
N PRO A 59 -29.17 -17.36 -12.29
CA PRO A 59 -29.28 -16.27 -11.32
C PRO A 59 -28.43 -16.52 -10.07
N GLU A 60 -28.37 -17.74 -9.56
CA GLU A 60 -27.55 -18.12 -8.40
C GLU A 60 -26.04 -18.01 -8.68
N GLU A 61 -25.59 -18.40 -9.88
CA GLU A 61 -24.18 -18.27 -10.28
C GLU A 61 -23.78 -16.80 -10.45
N TRP A 62 -24.66 -15.98 -11.03
CA TRP A 62 -24.47 -14.53 -11.07
C TRP A 62 -24.42 -13.93 -9.66
N THR A 63 -25.40 -14.27 -8.80
CA THR A 63 -25.42 -13.80 -7.41
C THR A 63 -24.15 -14.20 -6.69
N LYS A 64 -23.64 -15.42 -6.86
CA LYS A 64 -22.37 -15.84 -6.27
C LYS A 64 -21.18 -15.03 -6.82
N GLU A 65 -21.09 -14.82 -8.13
CA GLU A 65 -20.01 -14.03 -8.75
C GLU A 65 -20.05 -12.54 -8.35
N PHE A 66 -21.25 -12.00 -8.10
CA PHE A 66 -21.42 -10.65 -7.56
C PHE A 66 -21.17 -10.61 -6.04
N ASP A 67 -21.64 -11.58 -5.28
CA ASP A 67 -21.45 -11.68 -3.83
C ASP A 67 -19.99 -11.91 -3.46
N ASP A 68 -19.23 -12.68 -4.27
CA ASP A 68 -17.76 -12.80 -4.14
C ASP A 68 -17.06 -11.44 -4.33
N ARG A 69 -17.65 -10.50 -5.08
CA ARG A 69 -17.18 -9.11 -5.18
C ARG A 69 -17.67 -8.22 -4.03
N TYR A 70 -18.73 -8.63 -3.35
CA TYR A 70 -19.38 -7.93 -2.24
C TYR A 70 -19.28 -8.72 -0.93
N VAL A 71 -18.12 -9.35 -0.66
CA VAL A 71 -17.87 -10.09 0.59
C VAL A 71 -18.47 -9.32 1.75
N GLN A 72 -19.59 -9.85 2.26
CA GLN A 72 -20.36 -9.20 3.30
C GLN A 72 -19.49 -9.15 4.55
N HIS A 73 -19.56 -8.04 5.28
CA HIS A 73 -18.88 -7.76 6.55
C HIS A 73 -18.89 -8.90 7.60
N ALA A 74 -19.71 -9.94 7.43
CA ALA A 74 -19.95 -11.00 8.39
C ALA A 74 -19.13 -12.28 8.19
N GLU A 75 -18.49 -12.50 7.04
CA GLU A 75 -17.73 -13.74 6.75
C GLU A 75 -16.21 -13.57 6.81
N LEU A 76 -15.73 -12.42 7.26
CA LEU A 76 -14.31 -12.25 7.52
C LEU A 76 -13.96 -12.98 8.83
N GLU A 77 -12.96 -13.88 8.77
CA GLU A 77 -12.40 -14.51 9.95
C GLU A 77 -12.06 -13.44 11.00
N ALA A 78 -12.35 -13.75 12.27
CA ALA A 78 -12.11 -12.82 13.38
C ALA A 78 -10.63 -12.38 13.41
N GLY A 79 -10.38 -11.13 13.01
CA GLY A 79 -9.05 -10.52 12.85
C GLY A 79 -9.07 -9.32 11.90
N TRP A 80 -9.94 -9.34 10.87
CA TRP A 80 -9.94 -8.40 9.74
C TRP A 80 -10.51 -6.98 9.98
N GLY A 81 -10.40 -6.48 11.21
CA GLY A 81 -10.37 -5.04 11.52
C GLY A 81 -8.93 -4.49 11.56
N GLU A 82 -7.96 -5.29 11.11
CA GLU A 82 -6.52 -5.06 11.19
C GLU A 82 -6.06 -3.83 10.41
N TYR A 83 -5.41 -2.93 11.14
CA TYR A 83 -4.65 -1.86 10.56
C TYR A 83 -3.36 -2.43 9.93
N ARG A 84 -3.14 -2.21 8.64
CA ARG A 84 -1.87 -2.57 7.97
C ARG A 84 -0.98 -1.35 7.87
N ARG A 85 0.23 -1.44 8.41
CA ARG A 85 1.27 -0.44 8.30
C ARG A 85 2.19 -0.75 7.14
N TYR A 86 2.44 0.25 6.33
CA TYR A 86 3.45 0.25 5.29
C TYR A 86 4.40 1.39 5.56
N PHE A 87 5.69 1.15 5.38
CA PHE A 87 6.72 2.17 5.53
C PHE A 87 7.36 2.44 4.18
N LYS A 88 7.55 3.72 3.84
CA LYS A 88 8.11 4.14 2.55
C LYS A 88 9.08 5.28 2.75
N GLN A 89 10.30 5.15 2.22
CA GLN A 89 11.30 6.22 2.25
C GLN A 89 11.38 6.85 0.88
N ILE A 90 10.78 8.04 0.71
CA ILE A 90 10.77 8.73 -0.58
C ILE A 90 11.91 9.73 -0.58
N ASP A 91 13.01 9.41 -1.26
CA ASP A 91 14.17 10.31 -1.38
C ASP A 91 14.73 10.43 -2.81
N ARG A 92 14.25 9.58 -3.72
CA ARG A 92 14.72 9.54 -5.10
C ARG A 92 14.07 10.63 -5.94
N GLN A 93 14.88 11.60 -6.35
CA GLN A 93 14.49 12.64 -7.29
C GLN A 93 14.61 12.16 -8.74
N LEU A 94 13.57 12.40 -9.51
CA LEU A 94 13.49 12.18 -10.95
C LEU A 94 14.15 13.34 -11.71
N VAL A 95 14.38 13.13 -13.01
CA VAL A 95 15.09 14.08 -13.89
C VAL A 95 14.40 15.46 -13.97
N ASP A 96 13.07 15.48 -13.78
CA ASP A 96 12.26 16.70 -13.79
C ASP A 96 12.24 17.43 -12.44
N GLY A 97 12.96 16.92 -11.43
CA GLY A 97 13.01 17.48 -10.09
C GLY A 97 11.88 17.00 -9.15
N SER A 98 10.94 16.19 -9.64
CA SER A 98 9.90 15.56 -8.81
C SER A 98 10.42 14.31 -8.10
N PHE A 99 9.71 13.81 -7.09
CA PHE A 99 10.06 12.56 -6.41
C PHE A 99 9.29 11.38 -6.99
N GLU A 100 9.92 10.20 -7.01
CA GLU A 100 9.25 8.97 -7.45
C GLU A 100 8.03 8.67 -6.54
N PRO A 101 6.84 8.39 -7.11
CA PRO A 101 5.64 8.15 -6.30
C PRO A 101 5.75 6.85 -5.51
N ALA A 102 5.41 6.84 -4.23
CA ALA A 102 5.33 5.62 -3.44
C ALA A 102 4.14 4.75 -3.87
N ILE A 103 4.41 3.50 -4.27
CA ILE A 103 3.40 2.52 -4.69
C ILE A 103 3.26 1.44 -3.62
N ILE A 104 2.04 1.22 -3.15
CA ILE A 104 1.70 0.20 -2.16
C ILE A 104 0.70 -0.79 -2.77
N LYS A 105 1.14 -2.04 -2.94
CA LYS A 105 0.29 -3.16 -3.36
C LYS A 105 -0.25 -3.86 -2.12
N HIS A 106 -1.46 -3.49 -1.70
CA HIS A 106 -2.05 -3.97 -0.46
C HIS A 106 -2.98 -5.18 -0.64
N ASN A 107 -3.46 -5.43 -1.88
CA ASN A 107 -4.31 -6.57 -2.24
C ASN A 107 -5.45 -6.79 -1.23
N LEU A 108 -6.14 -5.70 -0.87
CA LEU A 108 -7.22 -5.77 0.12
C LEU A 108 -8.55 -6.15 -0.54
N HIS A 109 -8.62 -6.11 -1.88
CA HIS A 109 -9.82 -6.33 -2.67
C HIS A 109 -10.99 -5.41 -2.30
N ARG A 110 -10.69 -4.29 -1.62
CA ARG A 110 -11.64 -3.23 -1.23
C ARG A 110 -10.90 -1.92 -1.05
N TYR A 111 -11.64 -0.81 -1.19
CA TYR A 111 -11.09 0.53 -0.98
C TYR A 111 -10.75 0.75 0.50
N PRO A 112 -9.47 0.93 0.86
CA PRO A 112 -9.09 1.15 2.25
C PRO A 112 -9.36 2.60 2.67
N VAL A 113 -9.56 2.79 3.97
CA VAL A 113 -9.35 4.10 4.61
C VAL A 113 -7.86 4.29 4.81
N VAL A 114 -7.31 5.34 4.22
CA VAL A 114 -5.87 5.63 4.22
C VAL A 114 -5.57 6.76 5.20
N ASN A 115 -4.71 6.51 6.18
CA ASN A 115 -4.06 7.56 6.98
C ASN A 115 -2.57 7.59 6.65
N ILE A 116 -2.04 8.78 6.40
CA ILE A 116 -0.63 8.98 6.03
C ILE A 116 0.02 9.83 7.11
N TYR A 117 1.17 9.37 7.56
CA TYR A 117 1.98 10.02 8.58
C TYR A 117 3.40 10.20 8.04
N GLU A 118 4.02 11.31 8.39
CA GLU A 118 5.47 11.48 8.29
C GLU A 118 6.12 10.80 9.49
N LEU A 119 7.21 10.08 9.27
CA LEU A 119 8.05 9.56 10.34
C LEU A 119 9.04 10.64 10.77
N ALA A 120 8.74 11.23 11.92
CA ALA A 120 9.62 12.17 12.61
C ALA A 120 10.70 11.42 13.39
N GLU A 121 11.79 12.12 13.68
CA GLU A 121 12.81 11.63 14.61
C GLU A 121 12.21 11.44 16.00
N LEU A 122 12.69 10.42 16.70
CA LEU A 122 12.27 10.10 18.05
C LEU A 122 12.80 11.17 19.00
N GLU A 123 11.92 11.69 19.85
CA GLU A 123 12.25 12.68 20.87
C GLU A 123 11.59 12.27 22.18
N TYR A 124 12.21 12.61 23.30
CA TYR A 124 11.60 12.53 24.63
C TYR A 124 11.63 13.89 25.31
N GLU A 125 10.64 14.13 26.17
CA GLU A 125 10.56 15.37 26.93
C GLU A 125 11.36 15.24 28.22
N THR A 126 12.37 16.08 28.37
CA THR A 126 13.04 16.26 29.66
C THR A 126 12.36 17.40 30.40
N ILE A 127 11.81 17.12 31.57
CA ILE A 127 11.25 18.14 32.46
C ILE A 127 12.36 18.60 33.42
N SER A 128 12.84 19.84 33.25
CA SER A 128 13.76 20.48 34.20
C SER A 128 13.09 21.72 34.81
N GLY A 129 12.47 21.54 35.98
CA GLY A 129 11.69 22.61 36.63
C GLY A 129 10.34 22.83 35.95
N GLU A 130 10.05 24.08 35.53
CA GLU A 130 8.80 24.46 34.86
C GLU A 130 8.87 24.41 33.32
N THR A 131 10.04 24.09 32.75
CA THR A 131 10.24 24.07 31.30
C THR A 131 10.42 22.63 30.82
N ALA A 132 9.58 22.21 29.89
CA ALA A 132 9.77 20.99 29.12
C ALA A 132 10.66 21.31 27.90
N THR A 133 11.74 20.55 27.74
CA THR A 133 12.60 20.60 26.55
C THR A 133 12.60 19.24 25.87
N ALA A 134 12.29 19.20 24.59
CA ALA A 134 12.43 17.99 23.78
C ALA A 134 13.92 17.71 23.53
N ALA A 135 14.33 16.47 23.73
CA ALA A 135 15.67 15.96 23.41
C ALA A 135 15.53 14.82 22.40
N ALA A 136 16.38 14.82 21.37
CA ALA A 136 16.40 13.75 20.39
C ALA A 136 16.86 12.44 21.03
N VAL A 137 16.25 11.34 20.61
CA VAL A 137 16.67 9.99 20.94
C VAL A 137 17.73 9.59 19.92
N THR A 138 18.90 9.19 20.42
CA THR A 138 19.99 8.72 19.57
C THR A 138 20.22 7.23 19.71
N ASP A 139 20.79 6.63 18.66
CA ASP A 139 21.38 5.30 18.75
C ASP A 139 22.70 5.31 19.56
N ASN A 140 23.38 4.16 19.60
CA ASN A 140 24.66 3.99 20.29
C ASN A 140 25.81 4.76 19.66
N ASP A 141 25.69 5.14 18.40
CA ASP A 141 26.68 5.91 17.65
C ASP A 141 26.40 7.43 17.74
N GLY A 142 25.30 7.83 18.39
CA GLY A 142 24.89 9.23 18.55
C GLY A 142 24.08 9.79 17.37
N ASN A 143 23.57 8.93 16.48
CA ASN A 143 22.72 9.34 15.37
C ASN A 143 21.26 9.46 15.81
N GLU A 144 20.57 10.49 15.34
CA GLU A 144 19.12 10.63 15.53
C GLU A 144 18.39 9.57 14.70
N VAL A 145 17.49 8.83 15.35
CA VAL A 145 16.81 7.69 14.73
C VAL A 145 15.30 7.88 14.68
N LYS A 146 14.68 7.25 13.67
CA LYS A 146 13.21 7.23 13.49
C LYS A 146 12.58 5.94 13.99
N PHE A 147 13.38 4.88 14.05
CA PHE A 147 13.04 3.58 14.60
C PHE A 147 14.07 3.22 15.65
N LEU A 148 13.60 2.88 16.85
CA LEU A 148 14.47 2.41 17.92
C LEU A 148 13.93 1.12 18.49
N VAL A 149 14.75 0.07 18.44
CA VAL A 149 14.50 -1.16 19.21
C VAL A 149 15.13 -1.00 20.59
N TYR A 150 14.34 -1.17 21.65
CA TYR A 150 14.80 -1.03 23.02
C TYR A 150 14.15 -2.07 23.93
N TYR A 151 14.74 -2.29 25.09
CA TYR A 151 14.23 -3.22 26.09
C TYR A 151 13.42 -2.46 27.13
N ALA A 152 12.11 -2.68 27.21
CA ALA A 152 11.23 -1.95 28.12
C ALA A 152 11.44 -2.26 29.60
N GLY A 153 12.16 -3.35 29.92
CA GLY A 153 12.50 -3.67 31.30
C GLY A 153 13.43 -2.62 31.94
N HIS A 154 13.50 -2.62 33.26
CA HIS A 154 14.16 -1.58 34.08
C HIS A 154 15.71 -1.52 33.97
N ARG A 155 16.30 -2.05 32.91
CA ARG A 155 17.76 -2.07 32.69
C ARG A 155 18.21 -1.24 31.50
N ASP A 156 17.26 -0.66 30.76
CA ASP A 156 17.53 0.16 29.59
C ASP A 156 17.29 1.63 29.92
N PRO A 157 18.32 2.49 29.93
CA PRO A 157 18.16 3.92 30.19
C PRO A 157 17.22 4.61 29.19
N VAL A 158 17.13 4.10 27.96
CA VAL A 158 16.23 4.67 26.96
C VAL A 158 14.77 4.35 27.27
N ALA A 159 14.50 3.20 27.91
CA ALA A 159 13.15 2.89 28.37
C ALA A 159 12.66 3.91 29.40
N GLU A 160 13.52 4.38 30.31
CA GLU A 160 13.16 5.42 31.30
C GLU A 160 12.69 6.72 30.63
N ASN A 161 13.36 7.10 29.55
CA ASN A 161 13.01 8.29 28.77
C ASN A 161 11.77 8.09 27.89
N LEU A 162 11.51 6.85 27.47
CA LEU A 162 10.38 6.46 26.63
C LEU A 162 9.20 5.85 27.41
N MET A 163 9.14 6.09 28.72
CA MET A 163 8.00 5.75 29.57
C MET A 163 7.17 6.98 29.89
N THR A 164 5.85 6.89 29.75
CA THR A 164 4.96 7.93 30.31
C THR A 164 4.90 7.75 31.82
N HIS A 165 5.26 8.80 32.56
CA HIS A 165 5.20 8.79 34.02
C HIS A 165 3.72 8.91 34.49
N GLY A 166 3.03 7.77 34.62
CA GLY A 166 1.64 7.63 35.09
C GLY A 166 1.49 6.49 36.11
N GLU A 167 0.28 6.28 36.67
CA GLU A 167 0.03 5.16 37.62
C GLU A 167 0.12 3.77 36.95
N ASP A 168 -0.12 3.72 35.64
CA ASP A 168 0.14 2.56 34.79
C ASP A 168 1.39 2.89 33.97
N ASP A 169 2.52 2.23 34.22
CA ASP A 169 3.75 2.41 33.45
C ASP A 169 3.51 2.03 31.98
N VAL A 170 3.12 3.00 31.14
CA VAL A 170 2.94 2.78 29.70
C VAL A 170 4.25 3.09 28.98
N HIS A 171 4.80 2.05 28.36
CA HIS A 171 5.97 2.15 27.51
C HIS A 171 5.60 2.63 26.11
N TRP A 172 6.43 3.47 25.51
CA TRP A 172 6.21 4.00 24.18
C TRP A 172 6.63 3.01 23.08
N GLY A 173 5.85 2.94 22.00
CA GLY A 173 6.11 1.99 20.92
C GLY A 173 5.48 0.62 21.14
N ASP A 174 5.52 -0.18 20.08
CA ASP A 174 4.83 -1.46 20.04
C ASP A 174 5.73 -2.60 20.49
N PRO A 175 5.15 -3.64 21.12
CA PRO A 175 5.84 -4.91 21.33
C PRO A 175 6.44 -5.44 20.02
N LEU A 176 7.69 -5.91 20.06
CA LEU A 176 8.39 -6.37 18.87
C LEU A 176 7.68 -7.58 18.22
N ASN A 177 7.08 -8.46 19.02
CA ASN A 177 6.29 -9.59 18.54
C ASN A 177 5.07 -9.14 17.70
N LEU A 178 4.39 -8.06 18.09
CA LEU A 178 3.27 -7.50 17.35
C LEU A 178 3.71 -6.96 15.99
N ILE A 179 4.87 -6.32 15.94
CA ILE A 179 5.46 -5.83 14.69
C ILE A 179 5.81 -7.01 13.78
N LEU A 180 6.50 -8.03 14.30
CA LEU A 180 6.86 -9.22 13.55
C LEU A 180 5.62 -9.93 12.97
N GLU A 181 4.58 -10.09 13.78
CA GLU A 181 3.30 -10.68 13.34
C GLU A 181 2.66 -9.87 12.22
N GLN A 182 2.65 -8.54 12.33
CA GLN A 182 2.10 -7.65 11.31
C GLN A 182 2.82 -7.79 9.96
N PHE A 183 4.12 -8.08 9.97
CA PHE A 183 4.90 -8.33 8.75
C PHE A 183 4.96 -9.82 8.36
N GLY A 184 4.13 -10.66 8.99
CA GLY A 184 4.01 -12.09 8.66
C GLY A 184 5.25 -12.91 9.04
N MET A 185 6.06 -12.41 9.97
CA MET A 185 7.28 -13.06 10.40
C MET A 185 7.04 -13.98 11.60
N SER A 186 7.70 -15.13 11.59
CA SER A 186 7.68 -16.10 12.69
C SER A 186 9.11 -16.55 12.97
N PRO A 187 9.86 -15.84 13.83
CA PRO A 187 11.26 -16.15 14.11
C PRO A 187 11.45 -17.59 14.62
N ASN A 188 12.52 -18.24 14.17
CA ASN A 188 12.90 -19.55 14.69
C ASN A 188 13.58 -19.39 16.07
N PRO A 189 13.27 -20.23 17.08
CA PRO A 189 13.99 -20.26 18.35
C PRO A 189 15.53 -20.25 18.24
N GLU A 190 16.09 -20.91 17.21
CA GLU A 190 17.54 -20.99 16.98
C GLU A 190 18.12 -19.76 16.25
N GLN A 191 17.27 -18.87 15.72
CA GLN A 191 17.70 -17.68 14.97
C GLN A 191 18.33 -16.65 15.91
N TYR A 192 19.42 -16.01 15.46
CA TYR A 192 20.03 -14.91 16.20
C TYR A 192 19.15 -13.67 16.13
N PHE A 193 19.17 -12.87 17.20
CA PHE A 193 18.37 -11.66 17.26
C PHE A 193 18.71 -10.65 16.15
N ASP A 194 20.00 -10.53 15.80
CA ASP A 194 20.44 -9.65 14.70
C ASP A 194 19.82 -10.07 13.36
N ASP A 195 19.79 -11.37 13.07
CA ASP A 195 19.14 -11.90 11.86
C ASP A 195 17.65 -11.57 11.84
N VAL A 196 16.96 -11.68 12.97
CA VAL A 196 15.53 -11.32 13.08
C VAL A 196 15.31 -9.85 12.76
N LEU A 197 16.16 -8.95 13.28
CA LEU A 197 16.06 -7.52 12.98
C LEU A 197 16.35 -7.23 11.51
N ASN A 198 17.38 -7.84 10.94
CA ASN A 198 17.72 -7.68 9.53
C ASN A 198 16.58 -8.16 8.60
N ASP A 199 15.98 -9.31 8.91
CA ASP A 199 14.82 -9.82 8.19
C ASP A 199 13.62 -8.86 8.34
N LEU A 200 13.37 -8.35 9.55
CA LEU A 200 12.28 -7.41 9.82
C LEU A 200 12.43 -6.15 8.98
N TRP A 201 13.63 -5.58 8.92
CA TRP A 201 13.91 -4.43 8.09
C TRP A 201 13.71 -4.72 6.60
N GLY A 202 14.12 -5.90 6.12
CA GLY A 202 13.87 -6.33 4.74
C GLY A 202 12.37 -6.49 4.41
N HIS A 203 11.56 -6.91 5.38
CA HIS A 203 10.10 -7.02 5.23
C HIS A 203 9.38 -5.67 5.34
N MET A 204 9.87 -4.76 6.19
CA MET A 204 9.30 -3.42 6.36
C MET A 204 9.60 -2.51 5.17
N PHE A 205 10.78 -2.67 4.57
CA PHE A 205 11.29 -1.87 3.44
C PHE A 205 11.67 -2.82 2.32
N ASP A 206 10.68 -3.21 1.51
CA ASP A 206 10.81 -4.24 0.47
C ASP A 206 11.82 -3.83 -0.61
N PRO A 207 13.02 -4.45 -0.68
CA PRO A 207 14.06 -4.08 -1.65
C PRO A 207 13.67 -4.38 -3.12
N GLY A 208 12.54 -5.04 -3.36
CA GLY A 208 12.03 -5.38 -4.70
C GLY A 208 11.38 -4.22 -5.46
N LEU A 209 11.05 -3.13 -4.78
CA LEU A 209 10.58 -1.89 -5.42
C LEU A 209 11.71 -0.88 -5.39
N SER A 210 11.97 -0.20 -6.52
CA SER A 210 13.03 0.84 -6.66
C SER A 210 12.87 2.07 -5.76
N GLN A 211 11.92 2.02 -4.83
CA GLN A 211 11.43 3.10 -3.99
C GLN A 211 11.73 2.86 -2.50
N ASP A 212 12.26 1.68 -2.15
CA ASP A 212 12.56 1.32 -0.76
C ASP A 212 14.09 1.26 -0.58
N HIS A 213 14.73 2.43 -0.64
CA HIS A 213 16.13 2.55 -0.24
C HIS A 213 16.23 2.50 1.28
N PHE A 214 16.46 1.31 1.84
CA PHE A 214 16.65 1.13 3.27
C PHE A 214 17.84 1.96 3.78
N LYS A 215 17.56 3.07 4.48
CA LYS A 215 18.57 3.91 5.15
C LYS A 215 18.91 3.37 6.52
N ARG A 216 19.93 2.51 6.63
CA ARG A 216 20.33 1.88 7.89
C ARG A 216 20.52 2.88 9.05
N GLU A 217 21.02 4.08 8.76
CA GLU A 217 21.19 5.17 9.74
C GLU A 217 19.89 5.71 10.38
N SER A 218 18.72 5.47 9.77
CA SER A 218 17.42 5.87 10.33
C SER A 218 16.90 4.90 11.40
N TYR A 219 17.59 3.78 11.61
CA TYR A 219 17.22 2.71 12.52
C TYR A 219 18.35 2.51 13.52
N GLY A 220 17.97 2.37 14.79
CA GLY A 220 18.91 2.08 15.85
C GLY A 220 18.34 1.11 16.86
N HIS A 221 19.18 0.83 17.83
CA HIS A 221 18.81 0.10 19.02
C HIS A 221 19.50 0.73 20.23
N SER A 222 18.93 0.52 21.41
CA SER A 222 19.51 1.05 22.64
C SER A 222 20.86 0.40 23.00
N GLU A 223 21.56 0.99 23.96
CA GLU A 223 22.85 0.49 24.46
C GLU A 223 22.68 -0.89 25.09
N TYR A 224 21.55 -1.12 25.77
CA TYR A 224 21.24 -2.42 26.34
C TYR A 224 21.10 -3.49 25.25
N ILE A 225 20.37 -3.20 24.17
CA ILE A 225 20.21 -4.16 23.07
C ILE A 225 21.56 -4.50 22.44
N GLN A 226 22.42 -3.51 22.19
CA GLN A 226 23.76 -3.76 21.66
C GLN A 226 24.59 -4.64 22.59
N THR A 227 24.76 -4.20 23.84
CA THR A 227 25.74 -4.81 24.76
C THR A 227 25.28 -6.14 25.35
N GLU A 228 23.98 -6.30 25.61
CA GLU A 228 23.44 -7.46 26.30
C GLU A 228 22.81 -8.50 25.38
N ILE A 229 22.42 -8.12 24.16
CA ILE A 229 21.75 -9.01 23.21
C ILE A 229 22.62 -9.25 21.97
N LEU A 230 22.97 -8.21 21.22
CA LEU A 230 23.68 -8.33 19.94
C LEU A 230 25.12 -8.78 20.12
N ASP A 231 25.91 -8.11 20.96
CA ASP A 231 27.32 -8.46 21.24
C ASP A 231 27.51 -9.86 21.85
N LYS A 232 26.42 -10.44 22.37
CA LYS A 232 26.40 -11.77 23.00
C LYS A 232 25.81 -12.85 22.09
N ASP A 233 25.50 -12.52 20.82
CA ASP A 233 24.93 -13.42 19.82
C ASP A 233 23.75 -14.23 20.38
N ARG A 234 22.80 -13.57 21.05
CA ARG A 234 21.68 -14.30 21.66
C ARG A 234 20.67 -14.76 20.63
N THR A 235 20.17 -15.97 20.81
CA THR A 235 19.07 -16.51 20.01
C THR A 235 17.70 -16.14 20.58
N VAL A 236 16.65 -16.23 19.76
CA VAL A 236 15.26 -16.01 20.18
C VAL A 236 14.89 -16.89 21.37
N GLU A 237 15.29 -18.17 21.38
CA GLU A 237 15.03 -19.09 22.50
C GLU A 237 15.66 -18.59 23.81
N GLN A 238 16.89 -18.07 23.74
CA GLN A 238 17.57 -17.56 24.92
C GLN A 238 16.92 -16.28 25.46
N LEU A 239 16.40 -15.43 24.59
CA LEU A 239 15.68 -14.21 24.96
C LEU A 239 14.29 -14.51 25.53
N ALA A 240 13.58 -15.49 24.96
CA ALA A 240 12.28 -15.94 25.45
C ALA A 240 12.42 -16.70 26.79
N GLY A 241 13.40 -17.60 26.89
CA GLY A 241 13.58 -18.44 28.06
C GLY A 241 14.19 -17.72 29.28
N LYS A 242 15.03 -16.71 29.07
CA LYS A 242 15.74 -16.01 30.15
C LYS A 242 14.99 -14.72 30.53
N HIS A 243 14.11 -14.84 31.53
CA HIS A 243 13.41 -13.72 32.18
C HIS A 243 12.37 -12.97 31.33
N GLY A 244 11.88 -13.54 30.23
CA GLY A 244 10.86 -12.87 29.40
C GLY A 244 11.38 -11.65 28.66
N ILE A 245 12.70 -11.55 28.42
CA ILE A 245 13.31 -10.40 27.75
C ILE A 245 12.64 -10.15 26.40
N TRP A 246 12.38 -11.24 25.66
CA TRP A 246 11.71 -11.20 24.36
C TRP A 246 10.37 -10.45 24.39
N ASP A 247 9.56 -10.68 25.42
CA ASP A 247 8.21 -10.12 25.53
C ASP A 247 8.22 -8.62 25.84
N ASP A 248 9.34 -8.14 26.41
CA ASP A 248 9.56 -6.73 26.78
C ASP A 248 10.36 -5.96 25.73
N LEU A 249 10.75 -6.59 24.61
CA LEU A 249 11.35 -5.88 23.48
C LEU A 249 10.29 -5.02 22.79
N ARG A 250 10.63 -3.76 22.53
CA ARG A 250 9.73 -2.79 21.89
C ARG A 250 10.42 -2.07 20.74
N MET A 251 9.60 -1.64 19.79
CA MET A 251 10.01 -0.75 18.70
C MET A 251 9.28 0.59 18.83
N ALA A 252 10.03 1.65 19.11
CA ALA A 252 9.53 3.01 19.13
C ALA A 252 9.52 3.62 17.73
N ILE A 253 8.40 4.28 17.40
CA ILE A 253 8.20 5.04 16.15
C ILE A 253 7.41 6.31 16.48
N ARG A 254 7.69 7.42 15.76
CA ARG A 254 6.98 8.69 15.94
C ARG A 254 6.22 9.10 14.67
N PRO A 255 4.97 8.66 14.50
CA PRO A 255 4.16 9.10 13.38
C PRO A 255 3.61 10.51 13.64
N GLN A 256 3.89 11.43 12.73
CA GLN A 256 3.32 12.78 12.71
C GLN A 256 2.29 12.88 11.58
N MET A 257 1.06 13.25 11.90
CA MET A 257 0.02 13.36 10.89
C MET A 257 0.32 14.50 9.91
N ILE A 258 0.16 14.21 8.62
CA ILE A 258 0.38 15.18 7.54
C ILE A 258 -0.89 15.33 6.69
N PRO A 259 -1.18 16.54 6.18
CA PRO A 259 -2.37 16.77 5.37
C PRO A 259 -2.27 16.09 4.01
N VAL A 260 -3.37 15.45 3.60
CA VAL A 260 -3.51 14.72 2.32
C VAL A 260 -3.89 15.65 1.14
N SER A 261 -3.83 16.96 1.36
CA SER A 261 -4.09 17.97 0.32
C SER A 261 -3.34 19.25 0.64
N PRO A 262 -2.87 19.99 -0.39
CA PRO A 262 -2.22 21.26 -0.17
C PRO A 262 -3.20 22.23 0.52
N PRO A 263 -2.75 22.99 1.53
CA PRO A 263 -3.58 24.00 2.15
C PRO A 263 -4.02 25.03 1.11
N LEU A 264 -5.28 25.48 1.18
CA LEU A 264 -5.85 26.47 0.25
C LEU A 264 -5.14 27.84 0.30
N ASN A 265 -4.38 28.11 1.37
CA ASN A 265 -3.50 29.27 1.50
C ASN A 265 -2.04 28.81 1.52
N LEU A 266 -1.35 29.08 0.42
CA LEU A 266 0.10 29.00 0.29
C LEU A 266 0.71 30.30 0.81
N ASP A 267 0.59 30.57 2.12
CA ASP A 267 1.55 31.49 2.74
C ASP A 267 2.87 30.71 2.89
N ASP A 268 3.99 31.35 2.57
CA ASP A 268 5.40 30.89 2.40
C ASP A 268 6.01 29.95 3.47
N ASN A 269 5.22 29.36 4.37
CA ASN A 269 5.68 28.28 5.22
C ASN A 269 5.76 26.97 4.44
N GLU A 270 6.86 26.24 4.64
CA GLU A 270 7.15 24.89 4.15
C GLU A 270 6.12 23.86 4.68
N PHE A 271 4.87 23.93 4.22
CA PHE A 271 3.89 22.92 4.56
C PHE A 271 4.20 21.64 3.78
N LYS A 272 4.62 20.62 4.52
CA LYS A 272 4.67 19.25 4.03
C LYS A 272 3.25 18.75 3.82
N PHE A 273 2.94 18.30 2.61
CA PHE A 273 1.68 17.67 2.28
C PHE A 273 1.91 16.44 1.42
N VAL A 274 0.92 15.57 1.36
CA VAL A 274 0.95 14.37 0.55
C VAL A 274 -0.23 14.34 -0.38
N GLN A 275 -0.03 13.85 -1.60
CA GLN A 275 -1.10 13.66 -2.57
C GLN A 275 -1.34 12.17 -2.80
N VAL A 276 -2.55 11.70 -2.51
CA VAL A 276 -3.00 10.37 -2.98
C VAL A 276 -3.44 10.53 -4.43
N VAL A 277 -2.66 9.95 -5.35
CA VAL A 277 -2.87 10.10 -6.81
C VAL A 277 -3.77 8.99 -7.34
N HIS A 278 -3.64 7.79 -6.78
CA HIS A 278 -4.43 6.64 -7.15
C HIS A 278 -4.80 5.85 -5.90
N LEU A 279 -6.09 5.50 -5.78
CA LEU A 279 -6.60 4.59 -4.77
C LEU A 279 -7.50 3.59 -5.45
N SER A 280 -7.18 2.31 -5.31
CA SER A 280 -7.96 1.19 -5.83
C SER A 280 -8.18 0.14 -4.74
N GLN A 281 -8.77 -0.98 -5.12
CA GLN A 281 -9.00 -2.11 -4.23
C GLN A 281 -7.70 -2.86 -3.86
N ASP A 282 -6.64 -2.69 -4.65
CA ASP A 282 -5.40 -3.46 -4.50
C ASP A 282 -4.14 -2.59 -4.44
N ILE A 283 -4.19 -1.36 -4.95
CA ILE A 283 -3.05 -0.47 -5.14
C ILE A 283 -3.37 0.94 -4.63
N LEU A 284 -2.39 1.53 -3.95
CA LEU A 284 -2.34 2.94 -3.54
C LEU A 284 -1.07 3.60 -4.12
N GLU A 285 -1.22 4.75 -4.78
CA GLU A 285 -0.12 5.60 -5.26
C GLU A 285 -0.12 6.94 -4.52
N ILE A 286 1.04 7.29 -3.96
CA ILE A 286 1.25 8.50 -3.18
C ILE A 286 2.37 9.34 -3.80
N ARG A 287 2.18 10.66 -3.87
CA ARG A 287 3.22 11.64 -4.26
C ARG A 287 3.51 12.61 -3.13
N VAL A 288 4.78 12.98 -3.02
CA VAL A 288 5.28 13.96 -2.07
C VAL A 288 6.08 15.05 -2.79
N PRO A 289 6.03 16.31 -2.30
CA PRO A 289 6.75 17.42 -2.91
C PRO A 289 8.25 17.45 -2.53
N SER A 290 8.63 16.76 -1.47
CA SER A 290 9.99 16.74 -0.91
C SER A 290 10.35 15.33 -0.42
N ALA A 291 11.63 15.10 -0.16
CA ALA A 291 12.06 13.86 0.47
C ALA A 291 11.36 13.67 1.83
N MET A 292 10.83 12.48 2.08
CA MET A 292 10.01 12.19 3.25
C MET A 292 9.96 10.70 3.55
N ASP A 293 10.02 10.34 4.83
CA ASP A 293 9.76 8.98 5.29
C ASP A 293 8.31 8.90 5.75
N LEU A 294 7.56 7.95 5.22
CA LEU A 294 6.13 7.81 5.43
C LEU A 294 5.81 6.53 6.18
N MET A 295 4.84 6.64 7.10
CA MET A 295 4.05 5.52 7.57
C MET A 295 2.65 5.64 6.99
N ILE A 296 2.23 4.63 6.23
CA ILE A 296 0.91 4.54 5.64
C ILE A 296 0.12 3.49 6.40
N LEU A 297 -1.01 3.90 6.96
CA LEU A 297 -1.91 3.04 7.69
C LEU A 297 -3.15 2.79 6.83
N LEU A 298 -3.33 1.55 6.39
CA LEU A 298 -4.52 1.11 5.68
C LEU A 298 -5.46 0.43 6.66
N ARG A 299 -6.70 0.88 6.67
CA ARG A 299 -7.80 0.26 7.41
C ARG A 299 -8.86 -0.24 6.45
N THR A 300 -9.40 -1.41 6.75
CA THR A 300 -10.46 -2.05 5.96
C THR A 300 -11.73 -2.32 6.74
#